data_AF-A0A5C5X4S4-F1
#
_entry.id   AF-A0A5C5X4S4-F1
#
_cell.length_a   1.000
_cell.length_b   1.000
_cell.length_c   1.000
_cell.angle_alpha   90.00
_cell.angle_beta   90.00
_cell.angle_gamma   90.00
#
_symmetry.space_group_name_H-M   'P 1'
#
loop_
_entity.id
_entity.type
_entity.pdbx_description
1 polymer ?
#
loop_
_entity_poly.entity_id
_entity_poly.type
_entity_poly.pdbx_seq_one_letter_code
_entity_poly.pdbx_strand_id
1 'polypeptide(L)'
;MNLRTSSGSSDFNEGGLSSTQRSALTWTAVFSLLAVLINYSTIVWLVGIWNSNPDYSHGFFVPLISAYLLYHRRDLLNGADVGRNSLGATITGIVLIVLALMMKLFGIYSPIITLEAFSLIPMLLGIVVLCAGFKALYWAAPAILFLVFMIPLPRMVSSMMSGQLQNLATICATYALQTLGVPAISNGNIITLSDQVVGVAEACSGIRMLYSFFALSVGLCLVIDRPIWERIVLCLSAGVIAVLANLFRIVVTALAYEYGDPEFAEKLFHDFAGWMMMPLAMILLWLELQFLSRVFIEESPRTA
;
A
#
# COMPACT_ATOMS: atom_id res chain seq x y z
N MET A 1 28.01 12.34 -65.61
CA MET A 1 26.59 12.73 -65.49
C MET A 1 25.75 11.48 -65.65
N ASN A 2 25.36 10.85 -64.55
CA ASN A 2 24.35 9.79 -64.50
C ASN A 2 23.63 9.93 -63.16
N LEU A 3 22.45 10.53 -63.24
CA LEU A 3 21.53 10.74 -62.12
C LEU A 3 20.87 9.40 -61.79
N ARG A 4 21.10 8.89 -60.58
CA ARG A 4 20.19 7.93 -59.92
C ARG A 4 19.58 8.62 -58.72
N THR A 5 18.40 9.18 -58.96
CA THR A 5 17.40 9.53 -57.95
C THR A 5 16.56 8.30 -57.60
N SER A 6 15.95 8.35 -56.41
CA SER A 6 15.00 7.42 -55.77
C SER A 6 15.66 6.22 -55.08
N SER A 7 15.35 5.87 -53.83
CA SER A 7 14.33 6.26 -52.84
C SER A 7 14.88 5.72 -51.50
N GLY A 8 14.86 6.42 -50.38
CA GLY A 8 13.67 7.05 -49.83
C GLY A 8 12.72 6.03 -49.21
N SER A 9 13.21 5.05 -48.43
CA SER A 9 12.40 4.30 -47.47
C SER A 9 13.08 4.35 -46.11
N SER A 10 12.98 5.51 -45.48
CA SER A 10 13.04 5.61 -44.02
C SER A 10 11.86 4.82 -43.47
N ASP A 11 12.06 3.54 -43.21
CA ASP A 11 11.18 2.76 -42.34
C ASP A 11 11.32 3.36 -40.94
N PHE A 12 10.56 4.42 -40.69
CA PHE A 12 10.06 4.76 -39.38
C PHE A 12 9.20 3.58 -38.94
N ASN A 13 9.86 2.52 -38.44
CA ASN A 13 9.20 1.47 -37.73
C ASN A 13 8.78 2.09 -36.39
N GLU A 14 7.60 2.70 -36.40
CA GLU A 14 6.91 3.21 -35.22
C GLU A 14 6.97 2.13 -34.13
N GLY A 15 7.38 2.52 -32.92
CA GLY A 15 7.51 1.65 -31.75
C GLY A 15 6.16 1.12 -31.23
N GLY A 16 5.37 0.49 -32.10
CA GLY A 16 4.08 -0.12 -31.80
C GLY A 16 4.22 -1.57 -31.37
N LEU A 17 3.35 -1.99 -30.45
CA LEU A 17 3.23 -3.38 -30.02
C LEU A 17 2.92 -4.31 -31.22
N SER A 18 3.61 -5.44 -31.30
CA SER A 18 3.38 -6.50 -32.29
C SER A 18 1.99 -7.14 -32.14
N SER A 19 1.50 -7.82 -33.18
CA SER A 19 0.19 -8.49 -33.15
C SER A 19 0.08 -9.54 -32.03
N THR A 20 1.14 -10.30 -31.78
CA THR A 20 1.21 -11.26 -30.68
C THR A 20 1.15 -10.58 -29.31
N GLN A 21 1.88 -9.47 -29.13
CA GLN A 21 1.86 -8.70 -27.89
C GLN A 21 0.47 -8.11 -27.63
N ARG A 22 -0.18 -7.55 -28.66
CA ARG A 22 -1.55 -7.03 -28.56
C ARG A 22 -2.53 -8.12 -28.15
N SER A 23 -2.49 -9.29 -28.81
CA SER A 23 -3.37 -10.42 -28.46
C SER A 23 -3.15 -10.90 -27.01
N ALA A 24 -1.90 -11.04 -26.58
CA ALA A 24 -1.55 -11.42 -25.21
C ALA A 24 -2.12 -10.43 -24.18
N LEU A 25 -1.96 -9.12 -24.43
CA LEU A 25 -2.50 -8.07 -23.56
C LEU A 25 -4.04 -8.06 -23.55
N THR A 26 -4.68 -8.25 -24.72
CA THR A 26 -6.15 -8.34 -24.79
C THR A 26 -6.67 -9.53 -23.99
N TRP A 27 -6.08 -10.72 -24.15
CA TRP A 27 -6.49 -11.90 -23.37
C TRP A 27 -6.22 -11.73 -21.87
N THR A 28 -5.08 -11.12 -21.52
CA THR A 28 -4.78 -10.77 -20.12
C THR A 28 -5.89 -9.88 -19.56
N ALA A 29 -6.29 -8.82 -20.27
CA ALA A 29 -7.35 -7.92 -19.83
C ALA A 29 -8.72 -8.63 -19.72
N VAL A 30 -9.07 -9.47 -20.68
CA VAL A 30 -10.32 -10.25 -20.67
C VAL A 30 -10.35 -11.20 -19.47
N PHE A 31 -9.28 -11.97 -19.24
CA PHE A 31 -9.24 -12.90 -18.10
C PHE A 31 -9.16 -12.16 -16.75
N SER A 32 -8.47 -11.01 -16.68
CA SER A 32 -8.49 -10.16 -15.48
C SER A 32 -9.90 -9.62 -15.21
N LEU A 33 -10.65 -9.21 -16.23
CA LEU A 33 -12.04 -8.79 -16.06
C LEU A 33 -12.92 -9.96 -15.56
N LEU A 34 -12.75 -11.15 -16.15
CA LEU A 34 -13.44 -12.35 -15.67
C LEU A 34 -13.08 -12.69 -14.22
N ALA A 35 -11.81 -12.55 -13.82
CA ALA A 35 -11.37 -12.73 -12.44
C ALA A 35 -12.04 -11.72 -11.49
N VAL A 36 -12.18 -10.46 -11.89
CA VAL A 36 -12.92 -9.44 -11.13
C VAL A 36 -14.40 -9.82 -11.00
N LEU A 37 -15.04 -10.26 -12.09
CA LEU A 37 -16.44 -10.69 -12.07
C LEU A 37 -16.67 -11.92 -11.18
N ILE A 38 -15.77 -12.92 -11.26
CA ILE A 38 -15.80 -14.09 -10.38
C ILE A 38 -15.66 -13.69 -8.91
N ASN A 39 -14.92 -12.62 -8.62
CA ASN A 39 -14.72 -12.06 -7.27
C ASN A 39 -15.67 -10.92 -6.93
N TYR A 40 -16.76 -10.73 -7.68
CA TYR A 40 -17.69 -9.62 -7.49
C TYR A 40 -18.23 -9.52 -6.06
N SER A 41 -18.66 -10.64 -5.46
CA SER A 41 -19.14 -10.68 -4.08
C SER A 41 -18.10 -10.19 -3.07
N THR A 42 -16.86 -10.63 -3.23
CA THR A 42 -15.72 -10.24 -2.39
C THR A 42 -15.38 -8.76 -2.57
N ILE A 43 -15.46 -8.24 -3.80
CA ILE A 43 -15.23 -6.82 -4.09
C ILE A 43 -16.34 -5.94 -3.49
N VAL A 44 -17.61 -6.35 -3.59
CA VAL A 44 -18.73 -5.64 -2.93
C VAL A 44 -18.53 -5.61 -1.42
N TRP A 45 -18.06 -6.71 -0.82
CA TRP A 45 -17.70 -6.74 0.60
C TRP A 45 -16.56 -5.77 0.94
N LEU A 46 -15.50 -5.73 0.13
CA LEU A 46 -14.40 -4.78 0.30
C LEU A 46 -14.89 -3.32 0.23
N VAL A 47 -15.70 -2.99 -0.77
CA VAL A 47 -16.31 -1.65 -0.92
C VAL A 47 -17.19 -1.33 0.28
N GLY A 48 -17.95 -2.29 0.78
CA GLY A 48 -18.75 -2.14 2.00
C GLY A 48 -17.90 -1.76 3.21
N ILE A 49 -16.72 -2.37 3.37
CA ILE A 49 -15.77 -2.01 4.43
C ILE A 49 -15.21 -0.62 4.22
N TRP A 50 -14.74 -0.29 3.01
CA TRP A 50 -14.13 1.01 2.73
C TRP A 50 -15.12 2.16 2.94
N ASN A 51 -16.41 1.91 2.71
CA ASN A 51 -17.47 2.90 2.91
C ASN A 51 -17.93 3.02 4.37
N SER A 52 -18.01 1.90 5.10
CA SER A 52 -18.51 1.89 6.48
C SER A 52 -17.44 2.18 7.52
N ASN A 53 -16.17 1.97 7.19
CA ASN A 53 -15.06 2.13 8.10
C ASN A 53 -14.06 3.18 7.57
N PRO A 54 -14.01 4.38 8.18
CA PRO A 54 -13.07 5.45 7.79
C PRO A 54 -11.62 4.97 7.74
N ASP A 55 -11.26 3.99 8.56
CA ASP A 55 -9.91 3.44 8.67
C ASP A 55 -9.45 2.66 7.43
N TYR A 56 -10.40 2.17 6.63
CA TYR A 56 -10.13 1.44 5.38
C TYR A 56 -10.56 2.24 4.14
N SER A 57 -10.93 3.51 4.30
CA SER A 57 -11.31 4.40 3.19
C SER A 57 -10.21 4.54 2.13
N HIS A 58 -8.94 4.41 2.53
CA HIS A 58 -7.80 4.40 1.60
C HIS A 58 -7.90 3.28 0.54
N GLY A 59 -8.63 2.20 0.83
CA GLY A 59 -8.86 1.08 -0.08
C GLY A 59 -9.44 1.50 -1.43
N PHE A 60 -10.20 2.61 -1.51
CA PHE A 60 -10.68 3.15 -2.79
C PHE A 60 -9.54 3.67 -3.69
N PHE A 61 -8.46 4.19 -3.10
CA PHE A 61 -7.33 4.72 -3.85
C PHE A 61 -6.37 3.63 -4.32
N VAL A 62 -6.33 2.47 -3.65
CA VAL A 62 -5.37 1.40 -3.95
C VAL A 62 -5.52 0.86 -5.39
N PRO A 63 -6.73 0.53 -5.90
CA PRO A 63 -6.89 0.15 -7.30
C PRO A 63 -6.50 1.25 -8.30
N LEU A 64 -6.76 2.53 -7.96
CA LEU A 64 -6.40 3.67 -8.80
C LEU A 64 -4.87 3.83 -8.90
N ILE A 65 -4.18 3.73 -7.77
CA ILE A 65 -2.71 3.75 -7.71
C ILE A 65 -2.14 2.53 -8.44
N SER A 66 -2.75 1.34 -8.30
CA SER A 66 -2.32 0.14 -9.02
C SER A 66 -2.44 0.32 -10.54
N ALA A 67 -3.56 0.91 -11.02
CA ALA A 67 -3.73 1.23 -12.44
C ALA A 67 -2.71 2.29 -12.91
N TYR A 68 -2.45 3.31 -12.09
CA TYR A 68 -1.41 4.30 -12.36
C TYR A 68 -0.02 3.66 -12.44
N LEU A 69 0.32 2.72 -11.54
CA LEU A 69 1.60 1.99 -11.56
C LEU A 69 1.78 1.17 -12.85
N LEU A 70 0.72 0.50 -13.32
CA LEU A 70 0.75 -0.20 -14.62
C LEU A 70 1.04 0.78 -15.77
N TYR A 71 0.36 1.93 -15.76
CA TYR A 71 0.52 2.97 -16.79
C TYR A 71 1.90 3.62 -16.74
N HIS A 72 2.38 4.00 -15.56
CA HIS A 72 3.67 4.65 -15.35
C HIS A 72 4.84 3.76 -15.79
N ARG A 73 4.71 2.44 -15.61
CA ARG A 73 5.74 1.47 -15.98
C ARG A 73 5.57 0.89 -17.39
N ARG A 74 4.64 1.41 -18.21
CA ARG A 74 4.33 0.87 -19.55
C ARG A 74 5.54 0.78 -20.48
N ASP A 75 6.55 1.63 -20.28
CA ASP A 75 7.73 1.65 -21.13
C ASP A 75 8.56 0.36 -21.01
N LEU A 76 8.42 -0.38 -19.89
CA LEU A 76 8.99 -1.72 -19.73
C LEU A 76 8.40 -2.76 -20.70
N LEU A 77 7.25 -2.48 -21.31
CA LEU A 77 6.65 -3.33 -22.34
C LEU A 77 7.27 -3.10 -23.72
N ASN A 78 7.84 -1.91 -23.95
CA ASN A 78 8.47 -1.57 -25.22
C ASN A 78 9.81 -2.32 -25.33
N GLY A 79 9.84 -3.40 -26.12
CA GLY A 79 11.00 -4.27 -26.28
C GLY A 79 10.97 -5.57 -25.45
N ALA A 80 9.93 -5.79 -24.64
CA ALA A 80 9.74 -7.07 -23.97
C ALA A 80 9.11 -8.10 -24.93
N ASP A 81 9.59 -9.35 -24.91
CA ASP A 81 8.99 -10.50 -25.62
C ASP A 81 7.64 -10.93 -25.00
N VAL A 82 6.70 -9.99 -24.86
CA VAL A 82 5.38 -10.22 -24.29
C VAL A 82 4.61 -11.18 -25.20
N GLY A 83 4.05 -12.24 -24.61
CA GLY A 83 3.31 -13.27 -25.34
C GLY A 83 4.15 -14.46 -25.85
N ARG A 84 5.48 -14.48 -25.67
CA ARG A 84 6.28 -15.71 -25.81
C ARG A 84 6.29 -16.44 -24.47
N ASN A 85 5.35 -17.36 -24.31
CA ASN A 85 5.30 -18.17 -23.09
C ASN A 85 6.28 -19.34 -23.18
N SER A 86 7.21 -19.39 -22.23
CA SER A 86 7.96 -20.61 -21.97
C SER A 86 7.05 -21.63 -21.26
N LEU A 87 7.37 -22.91 -21.38
CA LEU A 87 6.67 -23.97 -20.64
C LEU A 87 6.65 -23.67 -19.13
N GLY A 88 7.74 -23.12 -18.60
CA GLY A 88 7.82 -22.65 -17.21
C GLY A 88 6.79 -21.57 -16.87
N ALA A 89 6.60 -20.56 -17.74
CA ALA A 89 5.59 -19.52 -17.52
C ALA A 89 4.18 -20.12 -17.48
N THR A 90 3.85 -21.02 -18.40
CA THR A 90 2.54 -21.69 -18.42
C THR A 90 2.28 -22.47 -17.13
N ILE A 91 3.25 -23.27 -16.67
CA ILE A 91 3.13 -24.01 -15.40
C ILE A 91 2.95 -23.06 -14.22
N THR A 92 3.79 -22.03 -14.11
CA THR A 92 3.68 -21.05 -13.02
C THR A 92 2.33 -20.33 -13.02
N GLY A 93 1.85 -19.92 -14.19
CA GLY A 93 0.53 -19.28 -14.33
C GLY A 93 -0.60 -20.20 -13.86
N ILE A 94 -0.60 -21.47 -14.28
CA ILE A 94 -1.57 -22.46 -13.85
C ILE A 94 -1.49 -22.70 -12.33
N VAL A 95 -0.30 -22.89 -11.78
CA VAL A 95 -0.10 -23.11 -10.34
C VAL A 95 -0.65 -21.93 -9.52
N LEU A 96 -0.39 -20.69 -9.94
CA LEU A 96 -0.91 -19.49 -9.27
C LEU A 96 -2.44 -19.40 -9.35
N ILE A 97 -3.04 -19.73 -10.50
CA ILE A 97 -4.51 -19.74 -10.66
C ILE A 97 -5.13 -20.84 -9.81
N VAL A 98 -4.56 -22.05 -9.80
CA VAL A 98 -5.03 -23.16 -8.96
C VAL A 98 -4.93 -22.79 -7.48
N LEU A 99 -3.81 -22.22 -7.05
CA LEU A 99 -3.63 -21.71 -5.69
C LEU A 99 -4.70 -20.68 -5.32
N ALA A 100 -4.97 -19.72 -6.21
CA ALA A 100 -6.01 -18.72 -6.01
C ALA A 100 -7.40 -19.36 -5.84
N LEU A 101 -7.74 -20.31 -6.71
CA LEU A 101 -9.02 -21.03 -6.62
C LEU A 101 -9.11 -21.85 -5.33
N MET A 102 -8.03 -22.50 -4.90
CA MET A 102 -7.99 -23.23 -3.62
C MET A 102 -8.17 -22.28 -2.43
N MET A 103 -7.47 -21.14 -2.42
CA MET A 103 -7.64 -20.11 -1.38
C MET A 103 -9.07 -19.59 -1.33
N LYS A 104 -9.69 -19.35 -2.50
CA LYS A 104 -11.07 -18.90 -2.59
C LYS A 104 -12.06 -19.96 -2.07
N LEU A 105 -11.93 -21.20 -2.53
CA LEU A 105 -12.78 -22.30 -2.08
C LEU A 105 -12.66 -22.53 -0.57
N PHE A 106 -11.43 -22.49 -0.04
CA PHE A 106 -11.20 -22.59 1.40
C PHE A 106 -11.77 -21.40 2.16
N GLY A 107 -11.63 -20.17 1.63
CA GLY A 107 -12.23 -18.97 2.21
C GLY A 107 -13.75 -19.08 2.33
N ILE A 108 -14.41 -19.59 1.29
CA ILE A 108 -15.86 -19.86 1.27
C ILE A 108 -16.23 -20.94 2.28
N TYR A 109 -15.44 -22.02 2.38
CA TYR A 109 -15.73 -23.15 3.27
C TYR A 109 -15.46 -22.87 4.75
N SER A 110 -14.43 -22.08 5.07
CA SER A 110 -14.03 -21.70 6.43
C SER A 110 -14.55 -20.31 6.87
N PRO A 111 -15.62 -19.81 6.25
CA PRO A 111 -16.03 -18.39 6.18
C PRO A 111 -14.95 -17.32 6.46
N ILE A 112 -13.76 -17.45 5.87
CA ILE A 112 -12.68 -16.47 5.99
C ILE A 112 -12.67 -15.57 4.75
N ILE A 113 -13.60 -14.61 4.71
CA ILE A 113 -13.77 -13.70 3.56
C ILE A 113 -12.51 -12.89 3.22
N THR A 114 -11.64 -12.61 4.20
CA THR A 114 -10.34 -11.98 3.96
C THR A 114 -9.43 -12.86 3.10
N LEU A 115 -9.47 -14.19 3.28
CA LEU A 115 -8.71 -15.12 2.46
C LEU A 115 -9.25 -15.18 1.03
N GLU A 116 -10.58 -15.09 0.86
CA GLU A 116 -11.18 -14.93 -0.46
C GLU A 116 -10.66 -13.67 -1.15
N ALA A 117 -10.58 -12.54 -0.44
CA ALA A 117 -10.03 -11.31 -0.99
C ALA A 117 -8.56 -11.47 -1.39
N PHE A 118 -7.74 -12.14 -0.55
CA PHE A 118 -6.34 -12.43 -0.86
C PHE A 118 -6.16 -13.31 -2.09
N SER A 119 -7.15 -14.15 -2.43
CA SER A 119 -7.08 -15.01 -3.63
C SER A 119 -7.00 -14.23 -4.95
N LEU A 120 -7.46 -12.97 -4.98
CA LEU A 120 -7.41 -12.13 -6.17
C LEU A 120 -5.97 -11.86 -6.61
N ILE A 121 -5.04 -11.75 -5.66
CA ILE A 121 -3.63 -11.42 -5.93
C ILE A 121 -2.93 -12.53 -6.75
N PRO A 122 -2.84 -13.80 -6.29
CA PRO A 122 -2.27 -14.87 -7.10
C PRO A 122 -3.07 -15.14 -8.37
N MET A 123 -4.39 -14.89 -8.38
CA MET A 123 -5.22 -15.03 -9.59
C MET A 123 -4.75 -14.08 -10.70
N LEU A 124 -4.59 -12.78 -10.37
CA LEU A 124 -4.14 -11.77 -11.33
C LEU A 124 -2.69 -12.00 -11.76
N LEU A 125 -1.79 -12.34 -10.82
CA LEU A 125 -0.40 -12.69 -11.16
C LEU A 125 -0.35 -13.91 -12.10
N GLY A 126 -1.14 -14.94 -11.81
CA GLY A 126 -1.24 -16.15 -12.62
C GLY A 126 -1.75 -15.87 -14.03
N ILE A 127 -2.78 -15.03 -14.18
CA ILE A 127 -3.31 -14.60 -15.48
C ILE A 127 -2.25 -13.86 -16.30
N VAL A 128 -1.53 -12.91 -15.69
CA VAL A 128 -0.46 -12.17 -16.38
C VAL A 128 0.63 -13.11 -16.86
N VAL A 129 1.11 -14.02 -16.01
CA VAL A 129 2.16 -14.98 -16.41
C VAL A 129 1.65 -15.93 -17.49
N LEU A 130 0.42 -16.42 -17.36
CA LEU A 130 -0.17 -17.38 -18.29
C LEU A 130 -0.44 -16.78 -19.67
N CYS A 131 -0.80 -15.50 -19.77
CA CYS A 131 -1.13 -14.88 -21.06
C CYS A 131 0.04 -14.10 -21.68
N ALA A 132 0.89 -13.50 -20.84
CA ALA A 132 1.87 -12.50 -21.26
C ALA A 132 3.32 -12.83 -20.85
N GLY A 133 3.54 -13.85 -20.01
CA GLY A 133 4.85 -14.38 -19.62
C GLY A 133 5.53 -13.62 -18.46
N PHE A 134 6.72 -14.09 -18.06
CA PHE A 134 7.47 -13.54 -16.91
C PHE A 134 7.92 -12.08 -17.10
N LYS A 135 8.23 -11.65 -18.33
CA LYS A 135 8.59 -10.26 -18.60
C LYS A 135 7.42 -9.32 -18.29
N ALA A 136 6.21 -9.70 -18.68
CA ALA A 136 5.00 -8.96 -18.34
C ALA A 136 4.68 -9.01 -16.84
N LEU A 137 5.00 -10.13 -16.16
CA LEU A 137 4.91 -10.21 -14.71
C LEU A 137 5.81 -9.17 -14.03
N TYR A 138 7.06 -8.98 -14.48
CA TYR A 138 7.95 -7.97 -13.89
C TYR A 138 7.38 -6.54 -14.01
N TRP A 139 6.70 -6.26 -15.12
CA TRP A 139 5.96 -5.01 -15.33
C TRP A 139 4.74 -4.89 -14.40
N ALA A 140 3.89 -5.92 -14.34
CA ALA A 140 2.61 -5.85 -13.63
C ALA A 140 2.69 -6.15 -12.12
N ALA A 141 3.70 -6.89 -11.66
CA ALA A 141 3.76 -7.43 -10.30
C ALA A 141 3.70 -6.33 -9.23
N PRO A 142 4.45 -5.21 -9.31
CA PRO A 142 4.32 -4.15 -8.30
C PRO A 142 2.91 -3.58 -8.20
N ALA A 143 2.20 -3.40 -9.31
CA ALA A 143 0.82 -2.93 -9.31
C ALA A 143 -0.15 -3.97 -8.72
N ILE A 144 0.00 -5.24 -9.11
CA ILE A 144 -0.87 -6.31 -8.61
C ILE A 144 -0.62 -6.58 -7.13
N LEU A 145 0.64 -6.59 -6.69
CA LEU A 145 1.00 -6.77 -5.28
C LEU A 145 0.55 -5.58 -4.43
N PHE A 146 0.52 -4.36 -4.98
CA PHE A 146 0.00 -3.19 -4.29
C PHE A 146 -1.48 -3.34 -3.91
N LEU A 147 -2.27 -4.13 -4.65
CA LEU A 147 -3.66 -4.42 -4.31
C LEU A 147 -3.82 -5.12 -2.95
N VAL A 148 -2.76 -5.73 -2.38
CA VAL A 148 -2.82 -6.27 -1.01
C VAL A 148 -3.28 -5.20 -0.01
N PHE A 149 -2.91 -3.93 -0.22
CA PHE A 149 -3.27 -2.85 0.69
C PHE A 149 -4.76 -2.50 0.71
N MET A 150 -5.54 -2.91 -0.30
CA MET A 150 -6.99 -2.70 -0.30
C MET A 150 -7.72 -3.73 0.58
N ILE A 151 -7.05 -4.83 0.93
CA ILE A 151 -7.61 -5.93 1.70
C ILE A 151 -7.37 -5.64 3.19
N PRO A 152 -8.42 -5.69 4.04
CA PRO A 152 -8.23 -5.48 5.47
C PRO A 152 -7.43 -6.64 6.08
N LEU A 153 -6.61 -6.34 7.07
CA LEU A 153 -5.85 -7.37 7.79
C LEU A 153 -6.80 -8.36 8.49
N PRO A 154 -6.50 -9.67 8.50
CA PRO A 154 -7.28 -10.64 9.26
C PRO A 154 -7.39 -10.22 10.72
N ARG A 155 -8.59 -10.37 11.32
CA ARG A 155 -8.90 -9.90 12.69
C ARG A 155 -7.88 -10.35 13.74
N MET A 156 -7.34 -11.56 13.61
CA MET A 156 -6.31 -12.09 14.51
C MET A 156 -5.00 -11.31 14.42
N VAL A 157 -4.54 -10.99 13.21
CA VAL A 157 -3.30 -10.24 13.00
C VAL A 157 -3.49 -8.81 13.46
N SER A 158 -4.60 -8.18 13.08
CA SER A 158 -4.89 -6.81 13.48
C SER A 158 -5.06 -6.67 14.99
N SER A 159 -5.70 -7.62 15.68
CA SER A 159 -5.86 -7.57 17.14
C SER A 159 -4.55 -7.77 17.88
N MET A 160 -3.70 -8.72 17.45
CA MET A 160 -2.39 -8.98 18.06
C MET A 160 -1.45 -7.79 17.93
N MET A 161 -1.30 -7.27 16.70
CA MET A 161 -0.51 -6.06 16.45
C MET A 161 -1.07 -4.88 17.24
N SER A 162 -2.40 -4.77 17.30
CA SER A 162 -3.06 -3.70 18.03
C SER A 162 -2.70 -3.66 19.50
N GLY A 163 -2.80 -4.79 20.19
CA GLY A 163 -2.49 -4.85 21.62
C GLY A 163 -1.04 -4.50 21.94
N GLN A 164 -0.09 -4.99 21.12
CA GLN A 164 1.35 -4.76 21.34
C GLN A 164 1.73 -3.29 21.14
N LEU A 165 1.29 -2.70 20.04
CA LEU A 165 1.56 -1.30 19.72
C LEU A 165 0.84 -0.34 20.67
N GLN A 166 -0.39 -0.66 21.11
CA GLN A 166 -1.09 0.14 22.12
C GLN A 166 -0.37 0.13 23.47
N ASN A 167 0.13 -1.03 23.91
CA ASN A 167 0.88 -1.13 25.15
C ASN A 167 2.17 -0.29 25.07
N LEU A 168 2.94 -0.45 23.99
CA LEU A 168 4.14 0.35 23.76
C LEU A 168 3.82 1.85 23.74
N ALA A 169 2.80 2.26 22.99
CA ALA A 169 2.39 3.65 22.90
C ALA A 169 1.95 4.21 24.25
N THR A 170 1.23 3.42 25.07
CA THR A 170 0.80 3.82 26.41
C THR A 170 2.01 4.07 27.31
N ILE A 171 2.96 3.12 27.36
CA ILE A 171 4.19 3.26 28.16
C ILE A 171 4.96 4.51 27.74
N CYS A 172 5.23 4.66 26.44
CA CYS A 172 5.97 5.79 25.92
C CYS A 172 5.26 7.13 26.19
N ALA A 173 3.93 7.19 26.03
CA ALA A 173 3.15 8.40 26.27
C ALA A 173 3.16 8.78 27.75
N THR A 174 3.02 7.81 28.66
CA THR A 174 3.10 8.05 30.10
C THR A 174 4.45 8.61 30.50
N TYR A 175 5.55 8.01 30.02
CA TYR A 175 6.89 8.56 30.28
C TYR A 175 7.04 9.98 29.71
N ALA A 176 6.57 10.23 28.48
CA ALA A 176 6.63 11.55 27.89
C ALA A 176 5.85 12.60 28.72
N LEU A 177 4.64 12.28 29.16
CA LEU A 177 3.82 13.16 29.99
C LEU A 177 4.49 13.45 31.35
N GLN A 178 5.04 12.43 31.99
CA GLN A 178 5.79 12.58 33.25
C GLN A 178 7.02 13.48 33.06
N THR A 179 7.76 13.35 31.95
CA THR A 179 8.89 14.24 31.65
C THR A 179 8.47 15.69 31.39
N LEU A 180 7.22 15.90 30.97
CA LEU A 180 6.63 17.23 30.79
C LEU A 180 6.01 17.80 32.07
N GLY A 181 6.12 17.09 33.20
CA GLY A 181 5.62 17.53 34.50
C GLY A 181 4.14 17.19 34.78
N VAL A 182 3.53 16.36 33.94
CA VAL A 182 2.14 15.92 34.14
C VAL A 182 2.13 14.63 34.98
N PRO A 183 1.38 14.57 36.09
CA PRO A 183 1.26 13.36 36.89
C PRO A 183 0.39 12.33 36.16
N ALA A 184 1.04 11.47 35.37
CA ALA A 184 0.38 10.44 34.57
C ALA A 184 0.69 9.04 35.11
N ILE A 185 -0.33 8.18 35.22
CA ILE A 185 -0.20 6.76 35.57
C ILE A 185 -0.93 5.92 34.53
N SER A 186 -0.27 4.91 33.98
CA SER A 186 -0.88 3.97 33.04
C SER A 186 -1.36 2.70 33.73
N ASN A 187 -2.58 2.24 33.42
CA ASN A 187 -3.06 0.90 33.72
C ASN A 187 -3.63 0.25 32.44
N GLY A 188 -2.95 -0.79 31.94
CA GLY A 188 -3.27 -1.35 30.63
C GLY A 188 -3.07 -0.31 29.52
N ASN A 189 -4.12 -0.04 28.74
CA ASN A 189 -4.12 0.96 27.66
C ASN A 189 -4.87 2.24 28.07
N ILE A 190 -4.89 2.56 29.36
CA ILE A 190 -5.56 3.75 29.91
C ILE A 190 -4.52 4.57 30.67
N ILE A 191 -4.46 5.87 30.39
CA ILE A 191 -3.61 6.82 31.10
C ILE A 191 -4.50 7.70 31.98
N THR A 192 -4.33 7.61 33.28
CA THR A 192 -4.98 8.48 34.27
C THR A 192 -4.11 9.71 34.50
N LEU A 193 -4.70 10.88 34.33
CA LEU A 193 -4.12 12.20 34.59
C LEU A 193 -4.68 12.75 35.91
N SER A 194 -4.50 14.05 36.20
CA SER A 194 -4.95 14.65 37.47
C SER A 194 -6.47 14.59 37.63
N ASP A 195 -7.19 15.07 36.61
CA ASP A 195 -8.65 15.22 36.66
C ASP A 195 -9.37 14.41 35.57
N GLN A 196 -8.63 13.71 34.71
CA GLN A 196 -9.17 13.06 33.52
C GLN A 196 -8.53 11.70 33.24
N VAL A 197 -9.19 10.91 32.41
CA VAL A 197 -8.72 9.60 31.99
C VAL A 197 -8.68 9.55 30.46
N VAL A 198 -7.50 9.27 29.90
CA VAL A 198 -7.28 9.18 28.46
C VAL A 198 -7.13 7.72 28.07
N GLY A 199 -8.13 7.19 27.37
CA GLY A 199 -8.08 5.84 26.80
C GLY A 199 -7.15 5.81 25.60
N VAL A 200 -5.99 5.17 25.73
CA VAL A 200 -5.07 4.98 24.61
C VAL A 200 -5.72 4.13 23.53
N ALA A 201 -6.60 3.18 23.84
CA ALA A 201 -7.31 2.38 22.82
C ALA A 201 -8.26 3.22 21.95
N GLU A 202 -8.99 4.16 22.55
CA GLU A 202 -9.87 5.12 21.85
C GLU A 202 -9.04 6.15 21.09
N ALA A 203 -7.98 6.64 21.74
CA ALA A 203 -6.98 7.48 21.11
C ALA A 203 -6.09 6.73 20.10
N CYS A 204 -6.10 5.38 20.02
CA CYS A 204 -5.28 4.52 19.13
C CYS A 204 -6.12 3.77 18.09
N SER A 205 -7.15 4.41 17.57
CA SER A 205 -7.65 4.06 16.23
C SER A 205 -6.52 3.99 15.17
N GLY A 206 -5.40 4.66 15.44
CA GLY A 206 -4.25 4.88 14.56
C GLY A 206 -3.38 3.69 14.14
N ILE A 207 -3.53 2.45 14.64
CA ILE A 207 -2.84 1.30 14.00
C ILE A 207 -3.37 1.05 12.58
N ARG A 208 -4.60 1.51 12.33
CA ARG A 208 -5.24 1.48 11.02
C ARG A 208 -4.81 2.67 10.15
N MET A 209 -4.48 3.81 10.77
CA MET A 209 -3.75 4.89 10.12
C MET A 209 -2.31 4.49 9.78
N LEU A 210 -1.64 3.69 10.62
CA LEU A 210 -0.32 3.13 10.35
C LEU A 210 -0.36 2.22 9.12
N TYR A 211 -1.40 1.38 8.99
CA TYR A 211 -1.60 0.58 7.78
C TYR A 211 -1.85 1.44 6.52
N SER A 212 -2.73 2.45 6.61
CA SER A 212 -3.01 3.37 5.51
C SER A 212 -1.77 4.17 5.08
N PHE A 213 -1.02 4.66 6.06
CA PHE A 213 0.22 5.40 5.84
C PHE A 213 1.31 4.51 5.25
N PHE A 214 1.45 3.29 5.77
CA PHE A 214 2.38 2.31 5.23
C PHE A 214 2.02 1.95 3.79
N ALA A 215 0.73 1.77 3.47
CA ALA A 215 0.26 1.58 2.10
C ALA A 215 0.65 2.75 1.19
N LEU A 216 0.41 4.00 1.61
CA LEU A 216 0.81 5.18 0.84
C LEU A 216 2.33 5.29 0.68
N SER A 217 3.09 4.98 1.72
CA SER A 217 4.55 5.00 1.72
C SER A 217 5.12 3.99 0.73
N VAL A 218 4.59 2.76 0.74
CA VAL A 218 4.95 1.73 -0.23
C VAL A 218 4.55 2.18 -1.64
N GLY A 219 3.35 2.73 -1.81
CA GLY A 219 2.89 3.27 -3.10
C GLY A 219 3.84 4.33 -3.65
N LEU A 220 4.27 5.27 -2.80
CA LEU A 220 5.27 6.29 -3.14
C LEU A 220 6.61 5.65 -3.51
N CYS A 221 7.10 4.69 -2.73
CA CYS A 221 8.36 3.97 -3.00
C CYS A 221 8.33 3.18 -4.32
N LEU A 222 7.14 2.78 -4.79
CA LEU A 222 6.98 2.12 -6.08
C LEU A 222 7.01 3.10 -7.27
N VAL A 223 6.72 4.38 -7.04
CA VAL A 223 6.70 5.43 -8.07
C VAL A 223 8.03 6.20 -8.15
N ILE A 224 8.70 6.44 -7.03
CA ILE A 224 9.94 7.25 -7.02
C ILE A 224 11.13 6.53 -7.68
N ASP A 225 11.91 7.25 -8.47
CA ASP A 225 13.16 6.74 -9.06
C ASP A 225 14.31 6.81 -8.04
N ARG A 226 14.26 5.92 -7.04
CA ARG A 226 15.30 5.76 -6.01
C ARG A 226 15.89 4.35 -6.01
N PRO A 227 17.15 4.15 -5.59
CA PRO A 227 17.73 2.82 -5.48
C PRO A 227 16.94 1.96 -4.47
N ILE A 228 16.96 0.64 -4.68
CA ILE A 228 16.13 -0.30 -3.90
C ILE A 228 16.40 -0.19 -2.40
N TRP A 229 17.65 0.06 -1.99
CA TRP A 229 17.99 0.19 -0.58
C TRP A 229 17.34 1.43 0.07
N GLU A 230 17.30 2.58 -0.63
CA GLU A 230 16.60 3.79 -0.14
C GLU A 230 15.10 3.52 -0.01
N ARG A 231 14.50 2.83 -0.99
CA ARG A 231 13.09 2.43 -0.94
C ARG A 231 12.80 1.52 0.26
N ILE A 232 13.70 0.59 0.58
CA ILE A 232 13.56 -0.28 1.76
C ILE A 232 13.67 0.54 3.04
N VAL A 233 14.64 1.45 3.14
CA VAL A 233 14.79 2.34 4.30
C VAL A 233 13.54 3.17 4.50
N LEU A 234 13.01 3.79 3.44
CA LEU A 234 11.78 4.59 3.46
C LEU A 234 10.54 3.77 3.87
N CYS A 235 10.42 2.53 3.39
CA CYS A 235 9.33 1.65 3.81
C CYS A 235 9.43 1.28 5.29
N LEU A 236 10.64 0.98 5.79
CA LEU A 236 10.85 0.62 7.18
C LEU A 236 10.67 1.83 8.11
N SER A 237 11.18 3.00 7.71
CA SER A 237 11.03 4.25 8.44
C SER A 237 9.58 4.69 8.50
N ALA A 238 8.78 4.46 7.45
CA ALA A 238 7.35 4.78 7.47
C ALA A 238 6.61 4.12 8.63
N GLY A 239 6.92 2.84 8.93
CA GLY A 239 6.37 2.16 10.10
C GLY A 239 6.74 2.87 11.40
N VAL A 240 8.01 3.23 11.57
CA VAL A 240 8.52 3.94 12.76
C VAL A 240 7.92 5.34 12.89
N ILE A 241 7.89 6.10 11.80
CA ILE A 241 7.31 7.44 11.71
C ILE A 241 5.84 7.40 12.12
N ALA A 242 5.07 6.41 11.66
CA ALA A 242 3.67 6.27 12.03
C ALA A 242 3.48 5.98 13.54
N VAL A 243 4.35 5.16 14.15
CA VAL A 243 4.32 4.93 15.61
C VAL A 243 4.65 6.21 16.37
N LEU A 244 5.69 6.94 15.94
CA LEU A 244 6.09 8.21 16.57
C LEU A 244 5.02 9.29 16.43
N ALA A 245 4.42 9.44 15.24
CA ALA A 245 3.31 10.36 15.03
C ALA A 245 2.12 10.01 15.92
N ASN A 246 1.80 8.71 16.05
CA ASN A 246 0.73 8.27 16.94
C ASN A 246 1.04 8.56 18.42
N LEU A 247 2.28 8.36 18.86
CA LEU A 247 2.75 8.73 20.20
C LEU A 247 2.59 10.24 20.45
N PHE A 248 3.06 11.06 19.51
CA PHE A 248 2.92 12.51 19.58
C PHE A 248 1.45 12.92 19.72
N ARG A 249 0.55 12.32 18.94
CA ARG A 249 -0.89 12.55 19.06
C ARG A 249 -1.41 12.25 20.47
N ILE A 250 -1.09 11.08 21.02
CA ILE A 250 -1.56 10.70 22.37
C ILE A 250 -1.10 11.73 23.41
N VAL A 251 0.16 12.13 23.36
CA VAL A 251 0.74 13.12 24.29
C VAL A 251 0.06 14.47 24.14
N VAL A 252 -0.11 14.97 22.91
CA VAL A 252 -0.76 16.27 22.65
C VAL A 252 -2.22 16.24 23.09
N THR A 253 -2.95 15.16 22.81
CA THR A 253 -4.33 14.98 23.28
C THR A 253 -4.39 14.98 24.80
N ALA A 254 -3.53 14.23 25.48
CA ALA A 254 -3.49 14.18 26.94
C ALA A 254 -3.14 15.56 27.56
N LEU A 255 -2.17 16.29 27.00
CA LEU A 255 -1.84 17.65 27.45
C LEU A 255 -3.01 18.61 27.26
N ALA A 256 -3.75 18.48 26.16
CA ALA A 256 -4.90 19.32 25.91
C ALA A 256 -6.08 19.01 26.84
N TYR A 257 -6.25 17.76 27.28
CA TYR A 257 -7.22 17.41 28.33
C TYR A 257 -6.78 17.88 29.72
N GLU A 258 -5.49 17.88 30.02
CA GLU A 258 -4.96 18.32 31.31
C GLU A 258 -5.00 19.85 31.48
N TYR A 259 -4.64 20.60 30.43
CA TYR A 259 -4.48 22.05 30.50
C TYR A 259 -5.55 22.85 29.75
N GLY A 260 -6.34 22.20 28.90
CA GLY A 260 -7.37 22.82 28.08
C GLY A 260 -8.78 22.62 28.64
N ASP A 261 -9.76 23.26 27.99
CA ASP A 261 -11.18 23.05 28.27
C ASP A 261 -11.60 21.66 27.71
N PRO A 262 -12.13 20.75 28.55
CA PRO A 262 -12.53 19.41 28.11
C PRO A 262 -13.45 19.40 26.89
N GLU A 263 -14.38 20.36 26.79
CA GLU A 263 -15.33 20.48 25.68
C GLU A 263 -14.65 20.92 24.37
N PHE A 264 -13.61 21.76 24.47
CA PHE A 264 -12.81 22.21 23.34
C PHE A 264 -11.83 21.11 22.88
N ALA A 265 -11.24 20.39 23.84
CA ALA A 265 -10.39 19.23 23.56
C ALA A 265 -11.20 18.15 22.83
N GLU A 266 -12.39 17.79 23.32
CA GLU A 266 -13.23 16.76 22.69
C GLU A 266 -13.59 17.12 21.24
N LYS A 267 -13.97 18.37 20.95
CA LYS A 267 -14.25 18.84 19.57
C LYS A 267 -13.02 18.92 18.67
N LEU A 268 -11.89 19.43 19.16
CA LEU A 268 -10.65 19.50 18.37
C LEU A 268 -10.12 18.10 18.05
N PHE A 269 -10.13 17.18 19.00
CA PHE A 269 -9.51 15.87 18.80
C PHE A 269 -10.42 14.88 18.07
N HIS A 270 -11.75 15.00 18.16
CA HIS A 270 -12.65 14.17 17.36
C HIS A 270 -12.69 14.57 15.88
N ASP A 271 -12.70 15.87 15.55
CA ASP A 271 -12.86 16.33 14.15
C ASP A 271 -11.54 16.70 13.46
N PHE A 272 -10.57 17.31 14.17
CA PHE A 272 -9.38 17.91 13.55
C PHE A 272 -8.16 16.97 13.58
N ALA A 273 -7.99 16.19 14.65
CA ALA A 273 -6.83 15.32 14.80
C ALA A 273 -6.83 14.15 13.80
N GLY A 274 -8.00 13.62 13.40
CA GLY A 274 -8.09 12.59 12.37
C GLY A 274 -7.60 13.08 11.00
N TRP A 275 -7.95 14.31 10.63
CA TRP A 275 -7.59 14.91 9.34
C TRP A 275 -6.15 15.44 9.28
N MET A 276 -5.63 16.03 10.36
CA MET A 276 -4.27 16.61 10.38
C MET A 276 -3.14 15.58 10.38
N MET A 277 -3.42 14.35 10.80
CA MET A 277 -2.39 13.32 10.93
C MET A 277 -1.87 12.81 9.59
N MET A 278 -2.73 12.70 8.56
CA MET A 278 -2.28 12.28 7.23
C MET A 278 -1.35 13.31 6.57
N PRO A 279 -1.65 14.62 6.55
CA PRO A 279 -0.70 15.66 6.15
C PRO A 279 0.60 15.65 6.95
N LEU A 280 0.55 15.53 8.27
CA LEU A 280 1.76 15.48 9.11
C LEU A 280 2.66 14.30 8.71
N ALA A 281 2.08 13.12 8.54
CA ALA A 281 2.84 11.94 8.17
C ALA A 281 3.45 12.07 6.75
N MET A 282 2.71 12.66 5.81
CA MET A 282 3.23 12.97 4.46
C MET A 282 4.38 13.98 4.49
N ILE A 283 4.31 15.00 5.35
CA ILE A 283 5.40 15.97 5.55
C ILE A 283 6.63 15.27 6.11
N LEU A 284 6.48 14.36 7.08
CA LEU A 284 7.60 13.62 7.65
C LEU A 284 8.30 12.72 6.61
N LEU A 285 7.54 12.01 5.76
CA LEU A 285 8.12 11.27 4.63
C LEU A 285 8.85 12.19 3.66
N TRP A 286 8.25 13.34 3.34
CA TRP A 286 8.87 14.30 2.45
C TRP A 286 10.18 14.84 3.04
N LEU A 287 10.21 15.15 4.33
CA LEU A 287 11.42 15.57 5.03
C LEU A 287 12.49 14.47 5.03
N GLU A 288 12.11 13.22 5.22
CA GLU A 288 13.03 12.09 5.13
C GLU A 288 13.62 11.95 3.72
N LEU A 289 12.80 12.07 2.67
CA LEU A 289 13.26 12.09 1.28
C LEU A 289 14.24 13.24 1.03
N GLN A 290 13.96 14.43 1.56
CA GLN A 290 14.87 15.58 1.47
C GLN A 290 16.17 15.35 2.24
N PHE A 291 16.09 14.67 3.38
CA PHE A 291 17.27 14.31 4.17
C PHE A 291 18.15 13.30 3.44
N LEU A 292 17.58 12.19 2.95
CA LEU A 292 18.31 11.16 2.22
C LEU A 292 18.98 11.73 0.95
N SER A 293 18.28 12.60 0.21
CA SER A 293 18.85 13.24 -0.99
C SER A 293 19.96 14.26 -0.71
N ARG A 294 20.05 14.80 0.52
CA ARG A 294 21.14 15.71 0.92
C ARG A 294 22.34 14.99 1.53
N VAL A 295 22.12 13.84 2.15
CA VAL A 295 23.17 13.05 2.81
C VAL A 295 23.91 12.16 1.82
N PHE A 296 23.21 11.63 0.81
CA PHE A 296 23.79 10.73 -0.18
C PHE A 296 23.81 11.41 -1.55
N ILE A 297 25.01 11.55 -2.10
CA ILE A 297 25.20 11.98 -3.50
C ILE A 297 24.85 10.76 -4.36
N GLU A 298 23.83 10.89 -5.21
CA GLU A 298 23.49 9.88 -6.19
C GLU A 298 24.68 9.65 -7.13
N GLU A 299 25.36 8.51 -7.01
CA GLU A 299 26.17 8.02 -8.11
C GLU A 299 25.22 7.71 -9.26
N SER A 300 25.32 8.46 -10.37
CA SER A 300 24.52 8.22 -11.57
C SER A 300 24.51 6.74 -11.91
N PRO A 301 23.37 6.15 -12.32
CA PRO A 301 23.31 4.75 -12.65
C PRO A 301 24.37 4.45 -13.71
N ARG A 302 25.31 3.53 -13.42
CA ARG A 302 26.12 2.93 -14.47
C ARG A 302 25.15 2.29 -15.46
N THR A 303 24.96 2.94 -16.59
CA THR A 303 24.32 2.38 -17.78
C THR A 303 24.98 1.04 -18.05
N ALA A 304 24.25 -0.05 -17.82
CA ALA A 304 24.59 -1.39 -18.23
C ALA A 304 23.59 -1.85 -19.30
#